data_AF-A0A183CGQ5-F1
#
_entry.id   AF-A0A183CGQ5-F1
#
_cell.length_a   1.000
_cell.length_b   1.000
_cell.length_c   1.000
_cell.angle_alpha   90.00
_cell.angle_beta   90.00
_cell.angle_gamma   90.00
#
_symmetry.space_group_name_H-M   'P 1'
#
loop_
_entity.id
_entity.type
_entity.pdbx_description
1 polymer ?
#
loop_
_entity_poly.entity_id
_entity_poly.type
_entity_poly.pdbx_seq_one_letter_code
_entity_poly.pdbx_strand_id
1 'polypeptide(L)'
;MKVLFASGQASAIRSVMDRLRGVPVVPPLESLRHIALVLSSGETQSTTGPIEKYLRKASPELQMDLTACFLCLLEHKDTLTRCGACRALAILRRENSMRCLDFCRRSDAQAQVR
;
A
#
# COMPACT_ATOMS: atom_id res chain seq x y z
N MET A 1 -11.37 -4.39 -9.54
CA MET A 1 -10.52 -3.33 -8.96
C MET A 1 -9.67 -2.58 -9.99
N LYS A 2 -9.16 -3.23 -11.07
CA LYS A 2 -8.40 -2.57 -12.15
C LYS A 2 -9.02 -1.24 -12.66
N VAL A 3 -10.34 -1.20 -12.84
CA VAL A 3 -11.05 -0.03 -13.40
C VAL A 3 -11.25 1.11 -12.38
N LEU A 4 -11.27 0.81 -11.07
CA LEU A 4 -11.60 1.78 -10.03
C LEU A 4 -10.42 2.66 -9.59
N PHE A 5 -9.20 2.14 -9.71
CA PHE A 5 -7.97 2.90 -9.45
C PHE A 5 -7.44 3.60 -10.70
N ALA A 6 -7.82 3.14 -11.91
CA ALA A 6 -7.40 3.74 -13.17
C ALA A 6 -8.01 5.12 -13.45
N SER A 7 -9.15 5.46 -12.84
CA SER A 7 -9.79 6.78 -13.02
C SER A 7 -9.20 7.87 -12.13
N GLY A 8 -8.39 7.54 -11.11
CA GLY A 8 -7.87 8.50 -10.13
C GLY A 8 -8.95 9.23 -9.32
N GLN A 9 -10.22 8.82 -9.42
CA GLN A 9 -11.31 9.54 -8.78
C GLN A 9 -11.33 9.23 -7.28
N ALA A 10 -11.00 10.25 -6.48
CA ALA A 10 -10.97 10.17 -5.02
C ALA A 10 -12.27 9.62 -4.39
N SER A 11 -13.43 9.87 -5.01
CA SER A 11 -14.73 9.34 -4.58
C SER A 11 -14.84 7.81 -4.72
N ALA A 12 -14.34 7.26 -5.84
CA ALA A 12 -14.34 5.83 -6.10
C ALA A 12 -13.40 5.10 -5.13
N ILE A 13 -12.20 5.65 -4.91
CA ILE A 13 -11.21 5.09 -3.98
C ILE A 13 -11.78 5.08 -2.56
N ARG A 14 -12.41 6.18 -2.13
CA ARG A 14 -13.08 6.25 -0.83
C ARG A 14 -14.15 5.18 -0.67
N SER A 15 -15.03 5.02 -1.66
CA SER A 15 -16.07 3.99 -1.64
C SER A 15 -15.50 2.58 -1.51
N VAL A 16 -14.41 2.28 -2.22
CA VAL A 16 -13.74 0.97 -2.10
C VAL A 16 -13.13 0.78 -0.72
N MET A 17 -12.43 1.79 -0.18
CA MET A 17 -11.82 1.71 1.15
C MET A 17 -12.87 1.55 2.27
N ASP A 18 -14.01 2.23 2.17
CA ASP A 18 -15.11 2.10 3.13
C ASP A 18 -15.70 0.69 3.12
N ARG A 19 -15.82 0.06 1.95
CA ARG A 19 -16.24 -1.34 1.82
C ARG A 19 -15.22 -2.30 2.41
N LEU A 20 -13.93 -2.12 2.09
CA LEU A 20 -12.85 -2.97 2.61
C LEU A 20 -12.75 -2.90 4.13
N ARG A 21 -13.06 -1.75 4.73
CA ARG A 21 -13.07 -1.60 6.19
C ARG A 21 -14.07 -2.54 6.89
N GLY A 22 -15.15 -2.92 6.21
CA GLY A 22 -16.15 -3.87 6.73
C GLY A 22 -15.79 -5.34 6.51
N VAL A 23 -14.68 -5.64 5.82
CA VAL A 23 -14.28 -7.01 5.47
C VAL A 23 -13.03 -7.39 6.27
N PRO A 24 -13.10 -8.37 7.18
CA PRO A 24 -11.97 -8.77 8.02
C PRO A 24 -11.04 -9.76 7.31
N VAL A 25 -10.81 -9.56 6.01
CA VAL A 25 -9.98 -10.44 5.17
C VAL A 25 -9.05 -9.58 4.34
N VAL A 26 -7.80 -10.03 4.23
CA VAL A 26 -6.80 -9.38 3.38
C VAL A 26 -7.26 -9.39 1.91
N PRO A 27 -7.24 -8.24 1.21
CA PRO A 27 -7.53 -8.21 -0.22
C PRO A 27 -6.52 -9.07 -1.01
N PRO A 28 -6.88 -9.54 -2.22
CA PRO A 28 -5.93 -10.21 -3.10
C PRO A 28 -4.68 -9.37 -3.35
N LEU A 29 -3.51 -10.02 -3.48
CA LEU A 29 -2.22 -9.33 -3.63
C LEU A 29 -2.21 -8.33 -4.81
N GLU A 30 -2.82 -8.68 -5.94
CA GLU A 30 -2.93 -7.77 -7.08
C GLU A 30 -3.79 -6.54 -6.77
N SER A 31 -4.81 -6.65 -5.92
CA SER A 31 -5.56 -5.48 -5.43
C SER A 31 -4.69 -4.59 -4.54
N LEU A 32 -3.88 -5.19 -3.67
CA LEU A 32 -2.90 -4.46 -2.85
C LEU A 32 -1.83 -3.78 -3.71
N ARG A 33 -1.44 -4.41 -4.82
CA ARG A 33 -0.54 -3.80 -5.81
C ARG A 33 -1.13 -2.52 -6.40
N HIS A 34 -2.42 -2.50 -6.74
CA HIS A 34 -3.08 -1.27 -7.20
C HIS A 34 -3.12 -0.19 -6.12
N ILE A 35 -3.35 -0.57 -4.86
CA ILE A 35 -3.26 0.35 -3.72
C ILE A 35 -1.84 0.94 -3.61
N ALA A 36 -0.81 0.11 -3.74
CA ALA A 36 0.57 0.56 -3.75
C ALA A 36 0.83 1.56 -4.90
N LEU A 37 0.38 1.27 -6.11
CA LEU A 37 0.54 2.18 -7.25
C LEU A 37 -0.08 3.56 -6.98
N VAL A 38 -1.27 3.62 -6.38
CA VAL A 38 -1.92 4.89 -6.01
C VAL A 38 -1.15 5.63 -4.92
N LEU A 39 -0.56 4.91 -3.97
CA LEU A 39 0.31 5.52 -2.95
C LEU A 39 1.63 6.03 -3.56
N SER A 40 2.14 5.35 -4.59
CA SER A 40 3.40 5.69 -5.26
C SER A 40 3.31 6.92 -6.16
N SER A 41 2.14 7.17 -6.76
CA SER A 41 1.95 8.29 -7.71
C SER A 41 2.04 9.66 -7.04
N GLY A 42 2.08 9.72 -5.70
CA GLY A 42 2.21 10.99 -4.98
C GLY A 42 1.03 11.93 -5.20
N GLU A 43 -0.12 11.39 -5.63
CA GLU A 43 -1.35 12.15 -5.85
C GLU A 43 -1.80 12.94 -4.61
N THR A 44 -2.79 13.81 -4.82
CA THR A 44 -3.38 14.63 -3.75
C THR A 44 -3.82 13.80 -2.55
N GLN A 45 -3.79 14.42 -1.37
CA GLN A 45 -4.29 13.82 -0.12
C GLN A 45 -5.74 13.32 -0.23
N SER A 46 -6.51 13.84 -1.20
CA SER A 46 -7.87 13.38 -1.47
C SER A 46 -7.93 11.92 -1.96
N THR A 47 -6.91 11.48 -2.71
CA THR A 47 -6.76 10.14 -3.27
C THR A 47 -6.11 9.19 -2.26
N THR A 48 -4.99 9.60 -1.64
CA THR A 48 -4.22 8.74 -0.73
C THR A 48 -4.85 8.63 0.65
N GLY A 49 -5.47 9.71 1.16
CA GLY A 49 -6.01 9.79 2.52
C GLY A 49 -6.98 8.66 2.91
N PRO A 50 -7.95 8.27 2.06
CA PRO A 50 -8.81 7.11 2.34
C PRO A 50 -8.03 5.80 2.50
N ILE A 51 -7.00 5.57 1.69
CA ILE A 51 -6.14 4.39 1.76
C ILE A 51 -5.35 4.40 3.07
N GLU A 52 -4.72 5.52 3.41
CA GLU A 52 -3.95 5.61 4.66
C GLU A 52 -4.86 5.39 5.88
N LYS A 53 -6.10 5.91 5.85
CA LYS A 53 -7.08 5.69 6.90
C LYS A 53 -7.47 4.22 7.01
N TYR A 54 -7.69 3.54 5.89
CA TYR A 54 -7.96 2.10 5.86
C TYR A 54 -6.82 1.31 6.51
N LEU A 55 -5.57 1.53 6.08
CA LEU A 55 -4.39 0.84 6.62
C LEU A 55 -4.22 1.07 8.13
N ARG A 56 -4.35 2.31 8.60
CA ARG A 56 -4.20 2.66 10.03
C ARG A 56 -5.35 2.14 10.91
N LYS A 57 -6.55 1.97 10.36
CA LYS A 57 -7.76 1.57 11.10
C LYS A 57 -8.11 0.10 10.96
N ALA A 58 -7.38 -0.66 10.15
CA ALA A 58 -7.46 -2.12 10.13
C ALA A 58 -7.16 -2.70 11.51
N SER A 59 -7.75 -3.86 11.84
CA SER A 59 -7.48 -4.55 13.10
C SER A 59 -6.00 -4.95 13.19
N PRO A 60 -5.45 -5.20 14.39
CA PRO A 60 -4.05 -5.62 14.53
C PRO A 60 -3.69 -6.85 13.70
N GLU A 61 -4.58 -7.84 13.63
CA GLU A 61 -4.42 -9.07 12.85
C GLU A 61 -4.38 -8.76 11.35
N LEU A 62 -5.36 -7.98 10.87
CA LEU A 62 -5.40 -7.58 9.47
C LEU A 62 -4.20 -6.70 9.09
N GLN A 63 -3.71 -5.84 9.99
CA GLN A 63 -2.48 -5.08 9.75
C GLN A 63 -1.26 -5.97 9.63
N MET A 64 -1.18 -7.09 10.37
CA MET A 64 -0.10 -8.06 10.21
C MET A 64 -0.14 -8.72 8.83
N ASP A 65 -1.32 -9.15 8.39
CA ASP A 65 -1.50 -9.77 7.07
C ASP A 65 -1.19 -8.78 5.94
N LEU A 66 -1.71 -7.54 6.04
CA LEU A 66 -1.40 -6.46 5.11
C LEU A 66 0.10 -6.16 5.06
N THR A 67 0.77 -6.14 6.21
CA THR A 67 2.23 -5.93 6.29
C THR A 67 2.97 -7.03 5.54
N ALA A 68 2.62 -8.31 5.76
CA ALA A 68 3.22 -9.43 5.05
C ALA A 68 3.03 -9.32 3.54
N CYS A 69 1.83 -8.98 3.07
CA CYS A 69 1.56 -8.78 1.65
C CYS A 69 2.36 -7.61 1.04
N PHE A 70 2.47 -6.47 1.73
CA PHE A 70 3.27 -5.36 1.23
C PHE A 70 4.78 -5.65 1.26
N LEU A 71 5.27 -6.48 2.19
CA LEU A 71 6.64 -6.98 2.15
C LEU A 71 6.89 -7.84 0.90
N CYS A 72 5.97 -8.72 0.52
CA CYS A 72 6.07 -9.46 -0.75
C CYS A 72 6.17 -8.53 -1.97
N LEU A 73 5.50 -7.38 -1.93
CA LEU A 73 5.53 -6.41 -3.03
C LEU A 73 6.88 -5.66 -3.14
N LEU A 74 7.74 -5.71 -2.12
CA LEU A 74 9.11 -5.16 -2.21
C LEU A 74 10.01 -5.96 -3.18
N GLU A 75 9.63 -7.19 -3.54
CA GLU A 75 10.38 -8.00 -4.52
C GLU A 75 9.82 -7.85 -5.95
N HIS A 76 8.78 -7.03 -6.13
CA HIS A 76 8.12 -6.90 -7.42
C HIS A 76 9.02 -6.20 -8.45
N LYS A 77 8.99 -6.68 -9.70
CA LYS A 77 9.82 -6.15 -10.81
C LYS A 77 9.59 -4.66 -11.11
N ASP A 78 8.36 -4.20 -10.92
CA ASP A 78 7.95 -2.82 -11.18
C ASP A 78 8.37 -1.87 -10.04
N THR A 79 9.12 -0.81 -10.39
CA THR A 79 9.66 0.17 -9.45
C THR A 79 8.58 0.91 -8.67
N LEU A 80 7.50 1.35 -9.35
CA LEU A 80 6.42 2.10 -8.70
C LEU A 80 5.66 1.26 -7.68
N THR A 81 5.45 -0.02 -7.98
CA THR A 81 4.90 -0.99 -7.03
C THR A 81 5.74 -1.04 -5.76
N ARG A 82 7.08 -1.13 -5.88
CA ARG A 82 7.98 -1.13 -4.72
C ARG A 82 7.93 0.19 -3.94
N CYS A 83 7.96 1.35 -4.62
CA CYS A 83 7.80 2.65 -3.96
C CYS A 83 6.49 2.75 -3.17
N GLY A 84 5.39 2.29 -3.76
CA GLY A 84 4.08 2.25 -3.13
C GLY A 84 4.00 1.32 -1.94
N ALA A 85 4.64 0.14 -2.04
CA ALA A 85 4.76 -0.81 -0.95
C ALA A 85 5.59 -0.23 0.21
N CYS A 86 6.70 0.44 -0.07
CA CYS A 86 7.47 1.16 0.93
C CYS A 86 6.60 2.19 1.68
N ARG A 87 5.79 2.97 0.94
CA ARG A 87 4.88 3.95 1.55
C ARG A 87 3.79 3.28 2.40
N ALA A 88 3.20 2.18 1.94
CA ALA A 88 2.21 1.43 2.71
C ALA A 88 2.79 0.87 4.02
N LEU A 89 4.00 0.30 3.97
CA LEU A 89 4.72 -0.19 5.14
C LEU A 89 5.07 0.94 6.12
N ALA A 90 5.47 2.11 5.61
CA ALA A 90 5.70 3.30 6.43
C ALA A 90 4.43 3.87 7.08
N ILE A 91 3.23 3.55 6.57
CA ILE A 91 1.95 3.87 7.20
C ILE A 91 1.60 2.85 8.29
N LEU A 92 1.83 1.56 8.03
CA LEU A 92 1.56 0.46 8.96
C LEU A 92 2.55 0.43 10.14
N ARG A 93 3.80 0.89 9.93
CA ARG A 93 4.85 1.10 10.96
C ARG A 93 5.07 -0.09 11.91
N ARG A 94 5.03 -1.30 11.38
CA ARG A 94 5.34 -2.52 12.16
C ARG A 94 6.85 -2.70 12.26
N GLU A 95 7.36 -3.21 13.38
CA GLU A 95 8.81 -3.30 13.64
C GLU A 95 9.57 -4.07 12.54
N ASN A 96 9.02 -5.21 12.10
CA ASN A 96 9.59 -6.01 11.02
C ASN A 96 9.66 -5.24 9.68
N SER A 97 8.64 -4.42 9.39
CA SER A 97 8.62 -3.60 8.17
C SER A 97 9.70 -2.51 8.16
N MET A 98 10.04 -1.94 9.32
CA MET A 98 11.05 -0.87 9.40
C MET A 98 12.44 -1.37 9.00
N ARG A 99 12.81 -2.60 9.38
CA ARG A 99 14.09 -3.21 8.98
C ARG A 99 14.18 -3.42 7.46
N CYS A 100 13.08 -3.87 6.85
CA CYS A 100 13.00 -4.04 5.40
C CYS A 100 13.05 -2.68 4.66
N LEU A 101 12.37 -1.65 5.17
CA LEU A 101 12.47 -0.29 4.62
C LEU A 101 13.90 0.25 4.68
N ASP A 102 14.59 0.03 5.80
CA ASP A 102 15.99 0.41 5.95
C ASP A 102 16.93 -0.34 5.01
N PHE A 103 16.60 -1.59 4.66
CA PHE A 103 17.32 -2.35 3.64
C PHE A 103 17.03 -1.79 2.24
N CYS A 104 15.77 -1.60 1.86
CA CYS A 104 15.39 -1.00 0.57
C CYS A 104 16.08 0.35 0.35
N ARG A 105 16.10 1.21 1.38
CA ARG A 105 16.79 2.52 1.37
C ARG A 105 18.26 2.44 0.98
N ARG A 106 18.93 1.34 1.30
CA ARG A 106 20.38 1.15 1.08
C ARG A 106 20.69 0.32 -0.16
N SER A 107 19.79 -0.60 -0.51
CA SER A 107 20.13 -1.74 -1.37
C SER A 107 19.18 -1.97 -2.54
N ASP A 108 18.05 -1.27 -2.65
CA ASP A 108 17.22 -1.39 -3.87
C ASP A 108 18.02 -0.94 -5.09
N ALA A 109 17.88 -1.67 -6.19
CA ALA A 109 18.56 -1.37 -7.45
C ALA A 109 18.19 0.02 -7.99
N GLN A 110 16.96 0.48 -7.74
CA GLN A 110 16.43 1.72 -8.27
C GLN A 110 16.52 2.85 -7.25
N ALA A 111 17.15 3.96 -7.65
CA ALA A 111 17.32 5.14 -6.80
C ALA A 111 16.00 5.74 -6.31
N GLN A 112 14.90 5.52 -7.03
CA GLN A 112 13.57 6.02 -6.65
C GLN A 112 12.97 5.25 -5.46
N VAL A 113 13.35 3.98 -5.28
CA VAL A 113 12.86 3.14 -4.17
C VAL A 113 13.73 3.34 -2.92
N ARG A 114 15.00 3.70 -3.11
CA ARG A 114 15.93 4.02 -2.04
C ARG A 114 15.57 5.34 -1.36
#